data_AF-A0A836MRJ9-F1
#
_entry.id   AF-A0A836MRJ9-F1
#
_cell.length_a   1.000
_cell.length_b   1.000
_cell.length_c   1.000
_cell.angle_alpha   90.00
_cell.angle_beta   90.00
_cell.angle_gamma   90.00
#
_symmetry.space_group_name_H-M   'P 1'
#
loop_
_entity.id
_entity.type
_entity.pdbx_description
1 polymer ?
#
loop_
_entity_poly.entity_id
_entity_poly.type
_entity_poly.pdbx_seq_one_letter_code
_entity_poly.pdbx_strand_id
1 'polypeptide(L)'
;MLGHPINEIYTWGDWTINFAVLAIGFVVWIASLSLLFRRLHDTNRSAWWILISLVPLIGQIWLVILTLLPSKPNRFHQGFF
;
A
#
# COMPACT_ATOMS: atom_id res chain seq x y z
N MET A 1 -0.39 41.85 -14.77
CA MET A 1 -0.80 40.47 -14.43
C MET A 1 -1.28 39.81 -15.72
N LEU A 2 -0.37 39.59 -16.68
CA LEU A 2 -0.74 38.90 -17.92
C LEU A 2 -0.69 37.40 -17.62
N GLY A 3 -1.83 36.74 -17.79
CA GLY A 3 -1.90 35.28 -17.75
C GLY A 3 -0.99 34.72 -18.82
N HIS A 4 -0.11 33.82 -18.42
CA HIS A 4 0.76 33.08 -19.31
C HIS A 4 -0.09 32.14 -20.19
N PRO A 5 0.19 32.02 -21.49
CA PRO A 5 -0.64 31.24 -22.39
C PRO A 5 -0.56 29.73 -22.05
N ILE A 6 -1.69 29.05 -22.19
CA ILE A 6 -1.90 27.65 -21.76
C ILE A 6 -0.95 26.64 -22.42
N ASN A 7 -0.45 26.93 -23.61
CA ASN A 7 0.53 26.08 -24.32
C ASN A 7 1.91 26.07 -23.66
N GLU A 8 2.23 27.09 -22.85
CA GLU A 8 3.46 27.15 -22.08
C GLU A 8 3.28 26.62 -20.64
N ILE A 9 2.03 26.39 -20.21
CA ILE A 9 1.68 25.76 -18.91
C ILE A 9 1.50 24.24 -19.05
N TYR A 10 1.02 23.77 -20.21
CA TYR A 10 0.83 22.35 -20.51
C TYR A 10 1.69 21.96 -21.71
N THR A 11 2.99 21.82 -21.45
CA THR A 11 3.95 21.39 -22.46
C THR A 11 3.89 19.87 -22.64
N TRP A 12 4.42 19.37 -23.77
CA TRP A 12 4.55 17.92 -24.02
C TRP A 12 5.39 17.19 -22.95
N GLY A 13 6.30 17.91 -22.27
CA GLY A 13 7.06 17.40 -21.13
C GLY A 13 6.18 17.10 -19.93
N ASP A 14 5.18 17.96 -19.64
CA ASP A 14 4.29 17.79 -18.49
C ASP A 14 3.43 16.54 -18.60
N TRP A 15 2.96 16.20 -19.80
CA TRP A 15 2.23 14.96 -20.07
C TRP A 15 3.08 13.72 -19.80
N THR A 16 4.35 13.75 -20.19
CA THR A 16 5.28 12.63 -20.02
C THR A 16 5.65 12.45 -18.55
N ILE A 17 5.92 13.55 -17.85
CA ILE A 17 6.19 13.55 -16.40
C ILE A 17 4.98 13.04 -15.63
N ASN A 18 3.78 13.52 -15.95
CA ASN A 18 2.56 13.09 -15.29
C ASN A 18 2.33 11.58 -15.48
N PHE A 19 2.47 11.09 -16.71
CA PHE A 19 2.35 9.66 -16.99
C PHE A 19 3.41 8.82 -16.24
N ALA A 20 4.67 9.26 -16.24
CA ALA A 20 5.74 8.57 -15.52
C ALA A 20 5.48 8.51 -14.01
N VAL A 21 5.03 9.62 -13.41
CA VAL A 21 4.68 9.69 -11.99
C VAL A 21 3.52 8.74 -11.67
N LEU A 22 2.47 8.71 -12.52
CA LEU A 22 1.34 7.80 -12.35
C LEU A 22 1.78 6.33 -12.46
N ALA A 23 2.65 5.99 -13.42
CA ALA A 23 3.16 4.64 -13.59
C ALA A 23 3.99 4.19 -12.37
N ILE A 24 4.89 5.04 -11.87
CA ILE A 24 5.68 4.77 -10.66
C ILE A 24 4.74 4.61 -9.46
N GLY A 25 3.78 5.51 -9.29
CA GLY A 25 2.79 5.43 -8.22
C GLY A 25 2.00 4.12 -8.25
N PHE A 26 1.62 3.67 -9.43
CA PHE A 26 0.91 2.40 -9.61
C PHE A 26 1.75 1.18 -9.20
N VAL A 27 3.03 1.15 -9.60
CA VAL A 27 3.96 0.07 -9.19
C VAL A 27 4.13 0.05 -7.67
N VAL A 28 4.34 1.22 -7.05
CA VAL A 28 4.46 1.35 -5.59
C VAL A 28 3.17 0.91 -4.88
N TRP A 29 2.02 1.22 -5.45
CA TRP A 29 0.73 0.82 -4.93
C TRP A 29 0.56 -0.71 -4.93
N ILE A 30 0.91 -1.38 -6.04
CA ILE A 30 0.91 -2.86 -6.12
C ILE A 30 1.91 -3.47 -5.13
N ALA A 31 3.11 -2.90 -5.02
CA ALA A 31 4.11 -3.38 -4.07
C ALA A 31 3.63 -3.26 -2.62
N SER A 32 2.99 -2.15 -2.27
CA SER A 32 2.40 -1.92 -0.94
C SER A 32 1.30 -2.92 -0.63
N LEU A 33 0.41 -3.19 -1.58
CA LEU A 33 -0.62 -4.23 -1.45
C LEU A 33 0.02 -5.61 -1.26
N SER A 34 1.02 -5.97 -2.06
CA SER A 34 1.71 -7.26 -1.98
C SER A 34 2.35 -7.49 -0.60
N LEU A 35 2.94 -6.45 0.00
CA LEU A 35 3.48 -6.51 1.36
C LEU A 35 2.41 -6.76 2.41
N LEU A 36 1.24 -6.10 2.31
CA LEU A 36 0.13 -6.32 3.24
C LEU A 36 -0.44 -7.74 3.12
N PHE A 37 -0.56 -8.27 1.90
CA PHE A 37 -0.98 -9.65 1.65
C PHE A 37 -0.06 -10.64 2.38
N ARG A 38 1.27 -10.47 2.23
CA ARG A 38 2.27 -11.28 2.92
C ARG A 38 2.15 -11.15 4.43
N ARG A 39 2.04 -9.93 4.95
CA ARG A 39 1.98 -9.68 6.39
C ARG A 39 0.76 -10.38 7.01
N LEU A 40 -0.42 -10.24 6.40
CA LEU A 40 -1.63 -10.90 6.88
C LEU A 40 -1.49 -12.42 6.86
N HIS A 41 -0.92 -12.96 5.79
CA HIS A 41 -0.64 -14.39 5.68
C HIS A 41 0.32 -14.88 6.78
N ASP A 42 1.37 -14.10 7.10
CA ASP A 42 2.33 -14.42 8.18
C ASP A 42 1.66 -14.46 9.57
N THR A 43 0.53 -13.75 9.77
CA THR A 43 -0.27 -13.83 11.00
C THR A 43 -1.30 -14.97 11.02
N ASN A 44 -1.28 -15.86 10.02
CA ASN A 44 -2.30 -16.88 9.79
C ASN A 44 -3.71 -16.29 9.61
N ARG A 45 -3.79 -15.14 8.93
CA ARG A 45 -5.06 -14.49 8.53
C ARG A 45 -5.17 -14.51 7.01
N SER A 46 -6.39 -14.61 6.50
CA SER A 46 -6.64 -14.54 5.07
C SER A 46 -6.27 -13.15 4.51
N ALA A 47 -5.78 -13.07 3.29
CA ALA A 47 -5.48 -11.78 2.66
C ALA A 47 -6.74 -10.92 2.42
N TRP A 48 -7.94 -11.54 2.43
CA TRP A 48 -9.23 -10.84 2.28
C TRP A 48 -9.51 -9.79 3.36
N TRP A 49 -8.79 -9.80 4.49
CA TRP A 49 -8.90 -8.76 5.51
C TRP A 49 -8.50 -7.37 5.00
N ILE A 50 -7.75 -7.27 3.88
CA ILE A 50 -7.46 -5.99 3.21
C ILE A 50 -8.71 -5.30 2.69
N LEU A 51 -9.77 -6.03 2.32
CA LEU A 51 -11.00 -5.41 1.82
C LEU A 51 -11.67 -4.49 2.84
N ILE A 52 -11.38 -4.66 4.13
CA ILE A 52 -11.91 -3.76 5.16
C ILE A 52 -11.37 -2.34 4.97
N SER A 53 -10.20 -2.15 4.34
CA SER A 53 -9.67 -0.83 3.98
C SER A 53 -10.60 0.01 3.10
N LEU A 54 -11.57 -0.61 2.42
CA LEU A 54 -12.61 0.10 1.65
C LEU A 54 -13.55 0.92 2.57
N VAL A 55 -13.64 0.56 3.85
CA VAL A 55 -14.37 1.35 4.86
C VAL A 55 -13.39 2.37 5.46
N PRO A 56 -13.55 3.68 5.17
CA PRO A 56 -12.65 4.71 5.68
C PRO A 56 -12.71 4.77 7.22
N LEU A 57 -11.60 5.21 7.81
CA LEU A 57 -11.36 5.26 9.26
C LEU A 57 -11.27 3.88 9.92
N ILE A 58 -12.37 3.12 9.98
CA ILE A 58 -12.45 1.87 10.74
C ILE A 58 -11.53 0.80 10.12
N GLY A 59 -11.54 0.66 8.80
CA GLY A 59 -10.72 -0.33 8.12
C GLY A 59 -9.22 -0.05 8.17
N GLN A 60 -8.85 1.23 8.09
CA GLN A 60 -7.47 1.68 8.25
C GLN A 60 -6.95 1.36 9.65
N ILE A 61 -7.72 1.73 10.70
CA ILE A 61 -7.35 1.46 12.10
C ILE A 61 -7.22 -0.06 12.33
N TRP A 62 -8.17 -0.85 11.83
CA TRP A 62 -8.15 -2.30 12.00
C TRP A 62 -6.96 -2.97 11.30
N LEU A 63 -6.60 -2.54 10.09
CA LEU A 63 -5.41 -3.05 9.40
C LEU A 63 -4.13 -2.67 10.12
N VAL A 64 -4.02 -1.45 10.65
CA VAL A 64 -2.87 -1.05 11.47
C VAL A 64 -2.72 -1.99 12.67
N ILE A 65 -3.81 -2.26 13.38
CA ILE A 65 -3.81 -3.21 14.50
C ILE A 65 -3.32 -4.59 14.04
N LEU A 66 -3.89 -5.14 12.96
CA LEU A 66 -3.49 -6.46 12.44
C LEU A 66 -2.01 -6.53 12.03
N THR A 67 -1.46 -5.46 11.47
CA THR A 67 -0.04 -5.42 11.07
C THR A 67 0.92 -5.36 12.26
N LEU A 68 0.48 -4.78 13.40
CA LEU A 68 1.25 -4.68 14.64
C LEU A 68 1.21 -5.95 15.50
N LEU A 69 0.22 -6.82 15.32
CA LEU A 69 0.12 -8.07 16.10
C LEU A 69 1.33 -8.98 15.84
N PRO A 70 1.89 -9.65 16.87
CA PRO A 70 3.02 -10.56 16.66
C PRO A 70 2.62 -11.73 15.73
N SER A 71 3.55 -12.15 14.88
CA SER A 71 3.39 -13.40 14.12
C SER A 71 3.29 -14.58 15.09
N LYS A 72 2.50 -15.60 14.73
CA LYS A 72 2.29 -16.77 15.59
C LYS A 72 3.64 -17.46 15.87
N PRO A 73 3.94 -17.84 17.13
CA PRO A 73 5.17 -18.54 17.44
C PRO A 73 5.21 -19.88 16.70
N ASN A 74 6.38 -20.23 16.15
CA ASN A 74 6.58 -21.53 15.52
C ASN A 74 6.39 -22.64 16.57
N ARG A 75 5.80 -23.78 16.16
CA ARG A 75 5.55 -24.93 17.04
C ARG A 75 6.85 -25.58 17.57
N PHE A 76 7.99 -25.24 16.98
CA PHE A 76 9.27 -25.91 17.21
C PHE A 76 10.18 -25.24 18.26
N HIS A 77 9.77 -24.11 18.86
CA HIS A 77 10.51 -23.46 19.95
C HIS A 77 10.21 -24.02 21.37
N GLN A 78 9.63 -25.21 21.47
CA GLN A 78 9.40 -25.87 22.76
C GLN A 78 10.61 -26.72 23.16
N GLY A 79 11.57 -26.09 23.86
CA GLY A 79 12.48 -26.68 24.85
C GLY A 79 13.35 -27.88 24.44
N PHE A 80 14.60 -27.61 24.05
CA PHE A 80 15.73 -28.54 24.17
C PHE A 80 16.77 -27.99 25.15
N PHE A 81 16.37 -27.77 26.40
CA PHE A 81 17.26 -27.64 27.55
C PHE A 81 16.66 -28.38 28.73
#